data_AF-A0A645J0L8-F1
#
_entry.id   AF-A0A645J0L8-F1
#
_cell.length_a   1.000
_cell.length_b   1.000
_cell.length_c   1.000
_cell.angle_alpha   90.00
_cell.angle_beta   90.00
_cell.angle_gamma   90.00
#
_symmetry.space_group_name_H-M   'P 1'
#
loop_
_entity.id
_entity.type
_entity.pdbx_description
1 polymer ?
#
loop_
_entity_poly.entity_id
_entity_poly.type
_entity_poly.pdbx_seq_one_letter_code
_entity_poly.pdbx_strand_id
1 'polypeptide(L)'
;MPEGFKERYSDSFIQFVVPHEIYPAGYHVNPKEPLPFIGIASQKNFIGFYHMGIYAFEDISKWFADEYPKHVTTKLDMGKSCIRFKKMDQIPYKLIAELCKKITVHMWIEKYENSWKK
;
A
#
# COMPACT_ATOMS: atom_id res chain seq x y z
N MET A 1 9.81 0.88 -7.11
CA MET A 1 9.55 0.97 -5.65
C MET A 1 10.71 1.71 -5.01
N PRO A 2 10.48 2.47 -3.92
CA PRO A 2 11.56 3.01 -3.11
C PRO A 2 12.47 1.89 -2.58
N GLU A 3 13.75 2.20 -2.39
CA GLU A 3 14.71 1.24 -1.88
C GLU A 3 14.34 0.75 -0.47
N GLY A 4 14.59 -0.53 -0.21
CA GLY A 4 14.36 -1.18 1.08
C GLY A 4 13.05 -1.96 1.21
N PHE A 5 12.04 -1.69 0.37
CA PHE A 5 10.87 -2.59 0.29
C PHE A 5 11.24 -3.88 -0.42
N LYS A 6 10.84 -5.04 0.14
CA LYS A 6 10.99 -6.35 -0.49
C LYS A 6 9.62 -6.91 -0.88
N GLU A 7 9.57 -7.53 -2.06
CA GLU A 7 8.42 -8.31 -2.51
C GLU A 7 8.40 -9.65 -1.75
N ARG A 8 7.20 -10.06 -1.32
CA ARG A 8 6.96 -11.34 -0.68
C ARG A 8 5.68 -11.95 -1.25
N TYR A 9 5.74 -13.24 -1.50
CA TYR A 9 4.57 -14.03 -1.83
C TYR A 9 4.02 -14.64 -0.54
N SER A 10 2.77 -14.33 -0.23
CA SER A 10 1.98 -15.15 0.69
C SER A 10 1.16 -16.14 -0.14
N ASP A 11 0.72 -17.25 0.48
CA ASP A 11 -0.06 -18.29 -0.22
C ASP A 11 -1.34 -17.75 -0.89
N SER A 12 -1.80 -16.56 -0.48
CA SER A 12 -3.04 -15.96 -0.95
C SER A 12 -2.86 -14.68 -1.79
N PHE A 13 -1.74 -13.97 -1.67
CA PHE A 13 -1.54 -12.68 -2.35
C PHE A 13 -0.09 -12.18 -2.32
N ILE A 14 0.22 -11.23 -3.22
CA ILE A 14 1.52 -10.56 -3.30
C ILE A 14 1.57 -9.42 -2.28
N GLN A 15 2.69 -9.28 -1.59
CA GLN A 15 2.93 -8.25 -0.59
C GLN A 15 4.22 -7.50 -0.88
N PHE A 16 4.25 -6.21 -0.57
CA PHE A 16 5.50 -5.46 -0.39
C PHE A 16 5.62 -5.08 1.07
N VAL A 17 6.77 -5.41 1.66
CA VAL A 17 7.00 -5.32 3.10
C VAL A 17 8.36 -4.67 3.39
N VAL A 18 8.51 -4.11 4.59
CA VAL A 18 9.82 -3.75 5.11
C VAL A 18 10.41 -4.98 5.81
N PRO A 19 11.56 -5.51 5.33
CA PRO A 19 12.16 -6.72 5.87
C PRO A 19 12.72 -6.50 7.28
N HIS A 20 12.85 -7.59 8.05
CA HIS A 20 13.46 -7.55 9.39
C HIS A 20 14.91 -7.05 9.40
N GLU A 21 15.63 -7.19 8.28
CA GLU A 21 16.97 -6.61 8.09
C GLU A 21 16.97 -5.09 8.31
N ILE A 22 15.90 -4.41 7.94
CA ILE A 22 15.77 -2.94 8.08
C ILE A 22 14.97 -2.59 9.35
N TYR A 23 13.93 -3.38 9.65
CA TYR A 23 13.08 -3.14 10.82
C TYR A 23 12.90 -4.43 11.65
N PRO A 24 13.83 -4.72 12.59
CA PRO A 24 13.85 -5.97 13.34
C PRO A 24 12.58 -6.21 14.17
N ALA A 25 11.94 -5.16 14.66
CA ALA A 25 10.75 -5.26 15.51
C ALA A 25 9.52 -5.82 14.79
N GLY A 26 9.49 -5.78 13.45
CA GLY A 26 8.42 -6.40 12.66
C GLY A 26 7.03 -5.82 12.92
N TYR A 27 6.01 -6.56 12.50
CA TYR A 27 4.61 -6.18 12.70
C TYR A 27 4.19 -6.29 14.17
N HIS A 28 3.55 -5.26 14.73
CA HIS A 28 3.21 -5.17 16.16
C HIS A 28 2.31 -6.31 16.67
N VAL A 29 1.46 -6.90 15.83
CA VAL A 29 0.60 -8.03 16.23
C VAL A 29 1.39 -9.34 16.22
N ASN A 30 2.29 -9.51 15.24
CA ASN A 30 3.14 -10.68 15.13
C ASN A 30 4.54 -10.24 14.70
N PRO A 31 5.48 -10.07 15.66
CA PRO A 31 6.84 -9.59 15.38
C PRO A 31 7.66 -10.52 14.48
N LYS A 32 7.21 -11.75 14.21
CA LYS A 32 7.83 -12.65 13.24
C LYS A 32 7.49 -12.30 11.79
N GLU A 33 6.45 -11.49 11.59
CA GLU A 33 6.06 -11.01 10.28
C GLU A 33 6.75 -9.66 10.01
N PRO A 34 7.24 -9.46 8.77
CA PRO A 34 7.81 -8.18 8.37
C PRO A 34 6.72 -7.10 8.37
N LEU A 35 7.13 -5.84 8.45
CA LEU A 35 6.18 -4.72 8.50
C LEU A 35 5.47 -4.55 7.15
N PRO A 36 4.14 -4.77 7.06
CA PRO A 36 3.40 -4.71 5.80
C PRO A 36 3.29 -3.28 5.27
N PHE A 37 3.35 -3.13 3.95
CA PHE A 37 3.17 -1.83 3.28
C PHE A 37 2.14 -1.88 2.15
N ILE A 38 2.28 -2.80 1.21
CA ILE A 38 1.32 -3.02 0.10
C ILE A 38 0.88 -4.47 0.07
N GLY A 39 -0.38 -4.71 -0.28
CA GLY A 39 -0.90 -6.03 -0.62
C GLY A 39 -1.68 -5.98 -1.94
N ILE A 40 -1.54 -7.01 -2.77
CA ILE A 40 -2.25 -7.13 -4.05
C ILE A 40 -2.95 -8.48 -4.07
N ALA A 41 -4.28 -8.48 -3.90
CA ALA A 41 -5.08 -9.69 -3.84
C ALA A 41 -6.06 -9.78 -5.01
N SER A 42 -6.16 -10.96 -5.62
CA SER A 42 -7.20 -11.27 -6.59
C SER A 42 -8.46 -11.69 -5.85
N GLN A 43 -9.55 -10.93 -6.01
CA GLN A 43 -10.85 -11.22 -5.42
C GLN A 43 -11.84 -11.57 -6.53
N LYS A 44 -12.94 -12.27 -6.18
CA LYS A 44 -13.91 -12.81 -7.15
C LYS A 44 -14.36 -11.84 -8.24
N ASN A 45 -14.46 -10.53 -7.95
CA ASN A 45 -14.98 -9.51 -8.86
C ASN A 45 -14.04 -8.32 -9.09
N PHE A 46 -12.86 -8.28 -8.45
CA PHE A 46 -11.94 -7.15 -8.53
C PHE A 46 -10.53 -7.53 -8.08
N ILE A 47 -9.52 -6.78 -8.50
CA ILE A 47 -8.22 -6.76 -7.83
C ILE A 47 -8.29 -5.77 -6.67
N GLY A 48 -7.98 -6.24 -5.46
CA GLY A 48 -7.78 -5.41 -4.28
C GLY A 48 -6.33 -4.97 -4.20
N PHE A 49 -6.10 -3.66 -4.34
CA PHE A 49 -4.81 -3.03 -4.08
C PHE A 49 -4.86 -2.36 -2.70
N TYR A 50 -4.20 -2.98 -1.73
CA TYR A 50 -4.11 -2.51 -0.36
C TYR A 50 -2.83 -1.68 -0.22
N HIS A 51 -2.94 -0.43 0.19
CA HIS A 51 -1.80 0.46 0.37
C HIS A 51 -1.87 1.13 1.74
N MET A 52 -1.02 0.68 2.67
CA MET A 52 -1.00 1.19 4.05
C MET A 52 -0.68 2.69 4.12
N GLY A 53 0.05 3.19 3.13
CA GLY A 53 0.28 4.62 2.98
C GLY A 53 -0.98 5.48 2.82
N ILE A 54 -1.97 5.01 2.03
CA ILE A 54 -3.23 5.73 1.84
C ILE A 54 -4.02 5.77 3.16
N TYR A 55 -3.88 4.72 3.95
CA TYR A 55 -4.54 4.64 5.25
C TYR A 55 -3.88 5.51 6.32
N ALA A 56 -2.56 5.59 6.32
CA ALA A 56 -1.80 6.24 7.38
C ALA A 56 -1.55 7.73 7.13
N PHE A 57 -1.42 8.15 5.87
CA PHE A 57 -1.07 9.51 5.47
C PHE A 57 -2.28 10.17 4.81
N GLU A 58 -2.95 11.04 5.56
CA GLU A 58 -4.17 11.73 5.10
C GLU A 58 -3.91 12.62 3.87
N ASP A 59 -2.75 13.28 3.84
CA ASP A 59 -2.26 14.07 2.72
C ASP A 59 -2.09 13.24 1.44
N ILE A 60 -1.55 12.04 1.55
CA ILE A 60 -1.39 11.11 0.42
C ILE A 60 -2.75 10.57 -0.02
N SER A 61 -3.63 10.24 0.92
CA SER A 61 -4.99 9.80 0.65
C SER A 61 -5.78 10.85 -0.13
N LYS A 62 -5.73 12.10 0.34
CA LYS A 62 -6.38 13.24 -0.31
C LYS A 62 -5.80 13.51 -1.70
N TRP A 63 -4.47 13.57 -1.81
CA TRP A 63 -3.81 13.71 -3.10
C TRP A 63 -4.25 12.63 -4.09
N PHE A 64 -4.29 11.36 -3.66
CA PHE A 64 -4.68 10.27 -4.55
C PHE A 64 -6.12 10.40 -5.02
N ALA A 65 -7.04 10.79 -4.12
CA ALA A 65 -8.44 11.04 -4.48
C ALA A 65 -8.60 12.19 -5.49
N ASP A 66 -7.83 13.26 -5.34
CA ASP A 66 -7.84 14.42 -6.23
C ASP A 66 -7.17 14.14 -7.58
N GLU A 67 -6.14 13.27 -7.60
CA GLU A 67 -5.38 12.94 -8.81
C GLU A 67 -6.06 11.85 -9.64
N TYR A 68 -6.73 10.88 -9.00
CA TYR A 68 -7.39 9.75 -9.66
C TYR A 68 -8.28 10.12 -10.87
N PRO A 69 -9.22 11.09 -10.79
CA PRO A 69 -10.09 11.43 -11.92
C PRO A 69 -9.36 12.03 -13.12
N LYS A 70 -8.11 12.47 -12.97
CA LYS A 70 -7.28 12.96 -14.09
C LYS A 70 -6.68 11.81 -14.92
N HIS A 71 -6.57 10.62 -14.33
CA HIS A 71 -5.99 9.44 -14.97
C HIS A 71 -7.02 8.38 -15.34
N VAL A 72 -8.17 8.35 -14.66
CA VAL A 72 -9.19 7.32 -14.81
C VAL A 72 -10.56 7.96 -14.94
N THR A 73 -11.35 7.49 -15.91
CA THR A 73 -12.70 7.99 -16.17
C THR A 73 -13.75 7.42 -15.21
N THR A 74 -13.48 6.27 -14.60
CA THR A 74 -14.37 5.66 -13.62
C THR A 74 -14.19 6.29 -12.24
N LYS A 75 -15.24 6.22 -11.43
CA LYS A 75 -15.20 6.66 -10.04
C LYS A 75 -14.21 5.80 -9.24
N LEU A 76 -13.42 6.45 -8.39
CA LEU A 76 -12.57 5.79 -7.41
C LEU A 76 -13.42 4.94 -6.45
N ASP A 77 -13.26 3.61 -6.53
CA ASP A 77 -13.86 2.63 -5.62
C ASP A 77 -12.81 2.24 -4.57
N MET A 78 -12.84 2.90 -3.41
CA MET A 78 -11.90 2.64 -2.33
C MET A 78 -12.56 2.56 -0.95
N GLY A 79 -12.01 1.69 -0.09
CA GLY A 79 -12.19 1.74 1.36
C GLY A 79 -11.07 2.53 2.04
N LYS A 80 -10.85 2.30 3.34
CA LYS A 80 -9.81 3.01 4.12
C LYS A 80 -8.38 2.79 3.60
N SER A 81 -8.08 1.59 3.12
CA SER A 81 -6.74 1.21 2.64
C SER A 81 -6.76 0.46 1.31
N CYS A 82 -7.95 0.11 0.81
CA CYS A 82 -8.13 -0.83 -0.30
C CYS A 82 -8.76 -0.12 -1.48
N ILE A 83 -8.07 -0.10 -2.61
CA ILE A 83 -8.60 0.34 -3.90
C ILE A 83 -9.03 -0.89 -4.68
N ARG A 84 -10.23 -0.84 -5.27
CA ARG A 84 -10.85 -1.98 -5.96
C ARG A 84 -10.86 -1.73 -7.47
N PHE A 85 -10.07 -2.50 -8.20
CA PHE A 85 -10.04 -2.44 -9.66
C PHE A 85 -10.89 -3.55 -10.26
N LYS A 86 -12.00 -3.20 -10.91
CA LYS A 86 -12.91 -4.17 -11.56
C LYS A 86 -12.52 -4.48 -13.01
N LYS A 87 -11.82 -3.54 -13.65
CA LYS A 87 -11.45 -3.58 -15.07
C LYS A 87 -9.93 -3.45 -15.18
N MET A 88 -9.29 -4.50 -15.71
CA MET A 88 -7.83 -4.63 -15.79
C MET A 88 -7.18 -3.60 -16.71
N ASP A 89 -7.88 -3.28 -17.79
CA ASP A 89 -7.50 -2.29 -18.81
C ASP A 89 -7.59 -0.84 -18.29
N GLN A 90 -8.26 -0.63 -17.16
CA GLN A 90 -8.46 0.70 -16.56
C GLN A 90 -7.58 0.95 -15.34
N ILE A 91 -6.67 0.03 -15.00
CA ILE A 91 -5.77 0.19 -13.86
C ILE A 91 -4.76 1.30 -14.18
N PRO A 92 -4.71 2.40 -13.42
CA PRO A 92 -3.80 3.51 -13.69
C PRO A 92 -2.39 3.21 -13.15
N TYR A 93 -1.66 2.30 -13.82
CA TYR A 93 -0.33 1.87 -13.37
C TYR A 93 0.66 3.02 -13.14
N LYS A 94 0.60 4.07 -13.97
CA LYS A 94 1.44 5.27 -13.79
C LYS A 94 1.15 6.00 -12.48
N LEU A 95 -0.14 6.22 -12.16
CA LEU A 95 -0.56 6.85 -10.91
C LEU A 95 -0.20 5.99 -9.69
N ILE A 96 -0.38 4.67 -9.79
CA ILE A 96 0.04 3.73 -8.74
C ILE A 96 1.56 3.79 -8.52
N ALA A 97 2.35 3.86 -9.60
CA ALA A 97 3.80 3.99 -9.50
C ALA A 97 4.22 5.30 -8.82
N GLU A 98 3.52 6.41 -9.07
CA GLU A 98 3.74 7.68 -8.38
C GLU A 98 3.35 7.61 -6.90
N LEU A 99 2.20 7.02 -6.59
CA LEU A 99 1.76 6.76 -5.22
C LEU A 99 2.83 5.99 -4.43
N CYS A 100 3.33 4.89 -4.98
CA CYS A 100 4.35 4.07 -4.33
C CYS A 100 5.67 4.81 -4.09
N LYS A 101 5.99 5.87 -4.86
CA LYS A 101 7.21 6.67 -4.69
C LYS A 101 7.10 7.73 -3.60
N LYS A 102 5.89 8.05 -3.13
CA LYS A 102 5.67 9.12 -2.14
C LYS A 102 6.08 8.75 -0.71
N ILE A 103 6.29 7.46 -0.43
CA ILE A 103 6.56 6.97 0.92
C ILE A 103 7.84 6.17 0.91
N THR A 104 8.85 6.67 1.63
CA THR A 104 10.09 5.92 1.85
C THR A 104 9.90 4.91 2.98
N VAL A 105 10.77 3.91 3.04
CA VAL A 105 10.79 2.94 4.15
C VAL A 105 10.92 3.64 5.50
N HIS A 106 11.77 4.67 5.60
CA HIS A 106 11.96 5.42 6.84
C HIS A 106 10.69 6.15 7.29
N MET A 107 10.04 6.88 6.37
CA MET A 107 8.76 7.55 6.65
C MET A 107 7.69 6.54 7.10
N TRP A 108 7.68 5.36 6.48
CA TRP A 108 6.71 4.32 6.85
C TRP A 108 6.96 3.78 8.25
N ILE A 109 8.22 3.46 8.60
CA ILE A 109 8.58 2.99 9.95
C ILE A 109 8.24 4.05 11.00
N GLU A 110 8.64 5.31 10.79
CA GLU A 110 8.38 6.40 11.72
C GLU A 110 6.88 6.59 11.96
N LYS A 111 6.09 6.64 10.87
CA LYS A 111 4.64 6.75 10.98
C LYS A 111 4.04 5.56 11.74
N TYR A 112 4.58 4.37 11.48
CA TYR A 112 4.10 3.15 12.08
C TYR A 112 4.31 3.10 13.59
N GLU A 113 5.52 3.43 14.04
CA GLU A 113 5.85 3.44 15.47
C GLU A 113 4.98 4.45 16.24
N ASN A 114 4.81 5.65 15.68
CA ASN A 114 4.01 6.71 16.30
C ASN A 114 2.50 6.40 16.38
N SER A 115 1.98 5.58 15.46
CA SER A 115 0.55 5.34 15.34
C SER A 115 0.08 4.04 16.01
N TRP A 116 0.91 2.99 16.04
CA TRP A 116 0.49 1.65 16.48
C TRP A 116 1.35 1.01 17.58
N LYS A 117 2.57 1.49 17.87
CA LYS A 117 3.50 0.83 18.79
C LYS A 117 3.56 1.49 20.18
N LYS A 118 2.48 2.16 20.61
CA LYS A 118 2.37 2.72 21.97
C LYS A 118 2.37 1.64 23.04
#